data_AF-A0A832YYT6-F1
#
_entry.id   AF-A0A832YYT6-F1
#
_cell.length_a   1.000
_cell.length_b   1.000
_cell.length_c   1.000
_cell.angle_alpha   90.00
_cell.angle_beta   90.00
_cell.angle_gamma   90.00
#
_symmetry.space_group_name_H-M   'P 1'
#
loop_
_entity.id
_entity.type
_entity.pdbx_description
1 polymer ?
#
loop_
_entity_poly.entity_id
_entity_poly.type
_entity_poly.pdbx_seq_one_letter_code
_entity_poly.pdbx_strand_id
1 'polypeptide(L)'
;MSECVEQLLKVVREAHAPLLFEVVKSIASICGEDPYTLWNALASGSIPKPSESQLAKKSTSTAQSITKPHTLQCWRCPACNKEFSDVKQLVNHILFYVKQRDKSHIEVYRNIKQRVERSGQTFTQVIMTELRC
;
A
#
# COMPACT_ATOMS: atom_id res chain seq x y z
N MET A 1 19.42 -6.40 -5.83
CA MET A 1 19.01 -5.90 -7.16
C MET A 1 19.94 -6.55 -8.18
N SER A 2 19.48 -6.78 -9.41
CA SER A 2 20.31 -7.32 -10.49
C SER A 2 21.20 -6.24 -11.11
N GLU A 3 22.35 -6.64 -11.66
CA GLU A 3 23.33 -5.73 -12.29
C GLU A 3 22.72 -4.90 -13.44
N CYS A 4 21.81 -5.50 -14.21
CA CYS A 4 21.05 -4.84 -15.27
C CYS A 4 20.25 -3.63 -14.73
N VAL A 5 19.55 -3.82 -13.61
CA VAL A 5 18.74 -2.77 -12.98
C VAL A 5 19.63 -1.63 -12.51
N GLU A 6 20.77 -1.93 -11.89
CA GLU A 6 21.69 -0.91 -11.39
C GLU A 6 22.29 -0.06 -12.50
N GLN A 7 22.66 -0.68 -13.63
CA GLN A 7 23.16 0.04 -14.81
C GLN A 7 22.11 0.98 -15.41
N LEU A 8 20.87 0.52 -15.56
CA LEU A 8 19.80 1.37 -16.10
C LEU A 8 19.40 2.50 -15.15
N LEU A 9 19.37 2.25 -13.84
CA LEU A 9 19.15 3.30 -12.85
C LEU A 9 20.25 4.37 -12.87
N LYS A 10 21.50 3.98 -13.13
CA LYS A 10 22.61 4.93 -13.29
C LYS A 10 22.37 5.87 -14.48
N VAL A 11 21.97 5.31 -15.63
CA VAL A 11 21.65 6.10 -16.84
C VAL A 11 20.50 7.08 -16.57
N VAL A 12 19.43 6.64 -15.88
CA VAL A 12 18.30 7.52 -15.52
C VAL A 12 18.75 8.68 -14.62
N ARG A 13 19.67 8.41 -13.67
CA ARG A 13 20.23 9.44 -12.79
C ARG A 13 21.14 10.42 -13.55
N GLU A 14 21.98 9.94 -14.45
CA GLU A 14 22.87 10.77 -15.29
C GLU A 14 22.07 11.66 -16.24
N ALA A 15 20.90 11.20 -16.70
CA ALA A 15 19.97 11.98 -17.51
C ALA A 15 19.13 13.00 -16.70
N HIS A 16 19.30 13.06 -15.37
CA HIS A 16 18.45 13.84 -14.45
C HIS A 16 16.94 13.59 -14.64
N ALA A 17 16.56 12.38 -15.09
CA ALA A 17 15.18 12.03 -15.32
C ALA A 17 14.49 11.61 -14.01
N PRO A 18 13.22 11.97 -13.81
CA PRO A 18 12.49 11.58 -12.61
C PRO A 18 12.23 10.07 -12.62
N LEU A 19 12.60 9.40 -11.52
CA LEU A 19 12.33 7.99 -11.27
C LEU A 19 10.86 7.76 -10.92
N LEU A 20 9.99 7.95 -11.91
CA LEU A 20 8.56 7.66 -11.82
C LEU A 20 8.30 6.15 -11.97
N PHE A 21 7.13 5.70 -11.52
CA PHE A 21 6.73 4.30 -11.59
C PHE A 21 6.79 3.74 -13.02
N GLU A 22 6.43 4.55 -14.02
CA GLU A 22 6.52 4.15 -15.43
C GLU A 22 7.97 3.87 -15.88
N VAL A 23 8.94 4.65 -15.39
CA VAL A 23 10.36 4.43 -15.68
C VAL A 23 10.84 3.14 -15.03
N VAL A 24 10.43 2.89 -13.79
CA VAL A 24 10.76 1.65 -13.06
C VAL A 24 10.13 0.43 -13.73
N LYS A 25 8.91 0.57 -14.26
CA LYS A 25 8.23 -0.47 -15.03
C LYS A 25 8.96 -0.79 -16.34
N SER A 26 9.47 0.22 -17.04
CA SER A 26 10.30 0.02 -18.23
C SER A 26 11.62 -0.68 -17.90
N ILE A 27 12.32 -0.27 -16.84
CA ILE A 27 13.56 -0.91 -16.37
C ILE A 27 13.31 -2.37 -16.00
N ALA A 28 12.24 -2.63 -15.23
CA ALA A 28 11.86 -3.98 -14.83
C ALA A 28 11.55 -4.87 -16.05
N SER A 29 10.84 -4.32 -17.04
CA SER A 29 10.54 -5.05 -18.29
C SER A 29 11.78 -5.37 -19.12
N ILE A 30 12.81 -4.50 -19.10
CA ILE A 30 14.07 -4.72 -19.81
C ILE A 30 14.93 -5.77 -19.10
N CYS A 31 14.98 -5.73 -17.76
CA CYS A 31 15.80 -6.63 -16.96
C CYS A 31 15.08 -7.94 -16.56
N GLY A 32 13.82 -8.14 -16.95
CA GLY A 32 13.04 -9.32 -16.58
C GLY A 32 12.70 -9.41 -15.09
N GLU A 33 12.65 -8.27 -14.41
CA GLU A 33 12.35 -8.17 -12.98
C GLU A 33 10.86 -7.84 -12.75
N ASP A 34 10.35 -8.13 -11.55
CA ASP A 34 9.01 -7.69 -11.19
C ASP A 34 9.01 -6.17 -10.87
N PRO A 35 8.18 -5.36 -11.57
CA PRO A 35 8.20 -3.90 -11.43
C PRO A 35 7.80 -3.41 -10.03
N TYR A 36 6.99 -4.16 -9.29
CA TYR A 36 6.56 -3.78 -7.94
C TYR A 36 7.62 -4.13 -6.90
N THR A 37 8.27 -5.28 -7.04
CA THR A 37 9.41 -5.69 -6.22
C THR A 37 10.56 -4.71 -6.40
N LEU A 38 10.82 -4.30 -7.64
CA LEU A 38 11.81 -3.27 -7.95
C LEU A 38 11.43 -1.90 -7.38
N TRP A 39 10.17 -1.46 -7.56
CA TRP A 39 9.68 -0.21 -6.99
C TRP A 39 9.79 -0.18 -5.47
N ASN A 40 9.42 -1.27 -4.81
CA ASN A 40 9.50 -1.40 -3.36
C ASN A 40 10.96 -1.44 -2.87
N ALA A 41 11.87 -2.07 -3.61
CA ALA A 41 13.30 -2.06 -3.31
C ALA A 41 13.90 -0.66 -3.46
N LEU A 42 13.50 0.10 -4.48
CA LEU A 42 13.89 1.50 -4.68
C LEU A 42 13.31 2.41 -3.60
N ALA A 43 12.06 2.18 -3.20
CA ALA A 43 11.41 2.94 -2.14
C ALA A 43 11.96 2.61 -0.73
N SER A 44 12.45 1.38 -0.53
CA SER A 44 12.99 0.91 0.76
C SER A 44 14.50 1.14 0.91
N GLY A 45 15.20 1.61 -0.12
CA GLY A 45 16.64 1.87 -0.12
C GLY A 45 17.01 3.36 -0.16
N SER A 46 17.22 3.96 1.02
CA SER A 46 18.18 5.06 1.26
C SER A 46 18.02 6.36 0.45
N ILE A 47 16.98 7.15 0.72
CA ILE A 47 17.13 8.61 0.73
C ILE A 47 16.94 9.08 2.17
N PRO A 48 17.97 9.70 2.81
CA PRO A 48 17.83 10.25 4.15
C PRO A 48 16.78 11.35 4.14
N LYS A 49 15.65 11.09 4.78
CA LYS A 49 14.76 12.15 5.24
C LYS A 49 15.48 12.83 6.41
N PRO A 50 15.67 14.17 6.41
CA PRO A 50 16.32 14.84 7.53
C PRO A 50 15.55 14.55 8.81
N SER A 51 16.33 14.26 9.84
CA SER A 51 15.93 13.78 11.15
C SER A 51 15.16 14.85 11.95
N GLU A 52 14.00 14.47 12.45
CA GLU A 52 13.62 14.74 13.84
C GLU A 52 13.33 13.37 14.46
N SER A 53 14.39 12.67 14.86
CA SER A 53 14.82 12.57 16.25
C SER A 53 13.69 12.18 17.20
N GLN A 54 13.55 10.88 17.42
CA GLN A 54 13.90 10.22 18.68
C GLN A 54 12.75 10.19 19.70
N LEU A 55 12.10 9.04 19.83
CA LEU A 55 12.20 8.32 21.12
C LEU A 55 11.90 6.83 20.95
N ALA A 56 12.89 6.05 21.39
CA ALA A 56 12.86 4.62 21.51
C ALA A 56 11.78 4.15 22.49
N LYS A 57 11.25 2.93 22.27
CA LYS A 57 11.48 1.74 23.11
C LYS A 57 10.41 0.67 22.85
N LYS A 58 10.91 -0.57 22.68
CA LYS A 58 10.34 -1.86 23.12
C LYS A 58 8.83 -1.96 23.38
N SER A 59 8.21 -2.99 22.78
CA SER A 59 7.59 -4.17 23.46
C SER A 59 6.50 -4.74 22.52
N THR A 60 6.65 -5.95 21.99
CA THR A 60 6.04 -7.18 22.53
C THR A 60 4.64 -6.99 23.11
N SER A 61 3.68 -7.57 22.41
CA SER A 61 2.39 -8.14 22.84
C SER A 61 1.58 -7.47 23.96
N THR A 62 0.29 -7.30 23.63
CA THR A 62 -0.88 -7.39 24.52
C THR A 62 -1.53 -6.07 24.96
N ALA A 63 -2.76 -5.90 24.47
CA ALA A 63 -3.96 -5.31 25.08
C ALA A 63 -3.99 -3.84 25.56
N GLN A 64 -5.03 -3.16 25.05
CA GLN A 64 -5.89 -2.15 25.70
C GLN A 64 -5.43 -0.68 25.79
N SER A 65 -6.10 0.11 24.94
CA SER A 65 -6.91 1.29 25.27
C SER A 65 -6.29 2.65 25.66
N ILE A 66 -6.74 3.65 24.87
CA ILE A 66 -7.06 5.06 25.22
C ILE A 66 -5.82 5.99 25.33
N THR A 67 -5.62 7.05 24.53
CA THR A 67 -6.51 8.18 24.23
C THR A 67 -5.89 9.01 23.09
N LYS A 68 -6.68 9.48 22.12
CA LYS A 68 -6.60 10.84 21.57
C LYS A 68 -7.86 11.14 20.74
N PRO A 69 -8.58 12.23 21.01
CA PRO A 69 -9.68 12.67 20.18
C PRO A 69 -9.09 13.36 18.95
N HIS A 70 -8.96 12.63 17.85
CA HIS A 70 -8.81 13.24 16.54
C HIS A 70 -9.88 12.62 15.66
N THR A 71 -10.74 13.45 15.11
CA THR A 71 -11.78 13.13 14.14
C THR A 71 -11.16 12.68 12.81
N LEU A 72 -10.24 11.71 12.84
CA LEU A 72 -9.63 11.11 11.68
C LEU A 72 -10.46 9.88 11.36
N GLN A 73 -11.32 9.98 10.34
CA GLN A 73 -11.96 8.81 9.76
C GLN A 73 -10.86 7.81 9.40
N CYS A 74 -10.82 6.68 10.10
CA CYS A 74 -9.87 5.61 9.83
C CYS A 74 -10.63 4.43 9.26
N TRP A 75 -10.02 3.77 8.28
CA TRP A 75 -10.58 2.58 7.65
C TRP A 75 -9.59 1.43 7.73
N ARG A 76 -10.07 0.25 8.09
CA ARG A 76 -9.23 -0.91 8.35
C ARG A 76 -9.57 -2.05 7.40
N CYS A 77 -8.54 -2.64 6.79
CA CYS A 77 -8.74 -3.84 5.99
C CYS A 77 -8.91 -5.06 6.90
N PRO A 78 -9.99 -5.85 6.77
CA PRO A 78 -10.21 -7.03 7.60
C PRO A 78 -9.31 -8.22 7.25
N ALA A 79 -8.70 -8.23 6.05
CA ALA A 79 -7.79 -9.30 5.63
C ALA A 79 -6.39 -9.15 6.24
N CYS A 80 -5.83 -7.94 6.25
CA CYS A 80 -4.47 -7.68 6.71
C CYS A 80 -4.40 -6.80 7.97
N ASN A 81 -5.54 -6.40 8.50
CA ASN A 81 -5.69 -5.50 9.65
C ASN A 81 -5.00 -4.13 9.51
N LYS A 82 -4.61 -3.76 8.28
CA LYS A 82 -3.93 -2.51 7.98
C LYS A 82 -4.90 -1.34 8.02
N GLU A 83 -4.49 -0.26 8.67
CA GLU A 83 -5.26 0.97 8.80
C GLU A 83 -4.88 1.97 7.69
N PHE A 84 -5.89 2.70 7.24
CA PHE A 84 -5.81 3.69 6.18
C PHE A 84 -6.56 4.94 6.61
N SER A 85 -5.97 6.09 6.35
CA SER A 85 -6.57 7.41 6.62
C SER A 85 -7.44 7.92 5.46
N ASP A 86 -7.60 7.12 4.41
CA ASP A 86 -8.39 7.46 3.22
C ASP A 86 -9.07 6.21 2.63
N VAL A 87 -10.35 6.34 2.26
CA VAL A 87 -11.16 5.24 1.71
C VAL A 87 -10.61 4.76 0.38
N LYS A 88 -10.15 5.67 -0.49
CA LYS A 88 -9.66 5.31 -1.82
C LYS A 88 -8.39 4.48 -1.69
N GLN A 89 -7.54 4.77 -0.71
CA GLN A 89 -6.37 3.95 -0.42
C GLN A 89 -6.76 2.54 0.02
N LEU A 90 -7.77 2.39 0.89
CA LEU A 90 -8.26 1.07 1.28
C LEU A 90 -8.89 0.30 0.11
N VAL A 91 -9.68 0.97 -0.73
CA VAL A 91 -10.27 0.38 -1.94
C VAL A 91 -9.18 -0.10 -2.90
N ASN A 92 -8.21 0.75 -3.21
CA ASN A 92 -7.09 0.40 -4.08
C ASN A 92 -6.27 -0.74 -3.48
N HIS A 93 -6.06 -0.74 -2.17
CA HIS A 93 -5.41 -1.84 -1.48
C HIS A 93 -6.16 -3.17 -1.69
N ILE A 94 -7.47 -3.22 -1.44
CA ILE A 94 -8.26 -4.44 -1.64
C ILE A 94 -8.21 -4.88 -3.11
N LEU A 95 -8.46 -3.98 -4.05
CA LEU A 95 -8.44 -4.28 -5.49
C LEU A 95 -7.07 -4.78 -5.96
N PHE A 96 -5.98 -4.22 -5.43
CA PHE A 96 -4.63 -4.65 -5.73
C PHE A 96 -4.40 -6.11 -5.31
N TYR A 97 -4.73 -6.46 -4.06
CA TYR A 97 -4.53 -7.83 -3.57
C TYR A 97 -5.49 -8.84 -4.23
N VAL A 98 -6.70 -8.41 -4.61
CA VAL A 98 -7.62 -9.22 -5.42
C VAL A 98 -7.00 -9.55 -6.78
N LYS A 99 -6.37 -8.57 -7.44
CA LYS A 99 -5.66 -8.77 -8.71
C LYS A 99 -4.46 -9.71 -8.57
N GLN A 100 -3.80 -9.67 -7.40
CA GLN A 100 -2.71 -10.59 -7.03
C GLN A 100 -3.20 -11.99 -6.61
N ARG A 101 -4.50 -12.28 -6.73
CA ARG A 101 -5.13 -13.55 -6.34
C ARG A 101 -4.96 -13.93 -4.87
N ASP A 102 -4.84 -12.94 -4.00
CA ASP A 102 -4.80 -13.19 -2.56
C ASP A 102 -6.17 -13.67 -2.04
N LYS A 103 -6.21 -14.85 -1.42
CA LYS A 103 -7.47 -15.49 -1.01
C LYS A 103 -8.22 -14.65 0.02
N SER A 104 -7.51 -14.05 0.98
CA SER A 104 -8.11 -13.25 2.05
C SER A 104 -8.71 -11.95 1.50
N HIS A 105 -8.02 -11.27 0.58
CA HIS A 105 -8.57 -10.04 -0.02
C HIS A 105 -9.65 -10.30 -1.07
N ILE A 106 -9.60 -11.44 -1.77
CA ILE A 106 -10.71 -11.90 -2.64
C ILE A 106 -11.98 -12.10 -1.83
N GLU A 107 -11.89 -12.71 -0.65
CA GLU A 107 -13.05 -12.91 0.22
C GLU A 107 -13.65 -11.59 0.69
N VAL A 108 -12.81 -10.64 1.12
CA VAL A 108 -13.23 -9.29 1.49
C VAL A 108 -13.93 -8.58 0.32
N TYR A 109 -13.35 -8.63 -0.88
CA TYR A 109 -13.96 -8.05 -2.07
C TYR A 109 -15.31 -8.68 -2.41
N ARG A 110 -15.43 -10.01 -2.32
CA ARG A 110 -16.69 -10.73 -2.55
C ARG A 110 -17.78 -10.33 -1.55
N ASN A 111 -17.42 -10.23 -0.26
CA ASN A 111 -18.35 -9.80 0.78
C ASN A 111 -18.88 -8.38 0.52
N ILE A 112 -17.99 -7.44 0.18
CA ILE A 112 -18.38 -6.06 -0.14
C ILE A 112 -19.23 -6.03 -1.42
N LYS A 113 -18.88 -6.82 -2.44
CA LYS A 113 -19.66 -6.91 -3.70
C LYS A 113 -21.08 -7.44 -3.48
N GLN A 114 -21.25 -8.49 -2.67
CA GLN A 114 -22.59 -9.01 -2.34
C GLN A 114 -23.45 -7.97 -1.61
N ARG A 115 -22.84 -7.13 -0.77
CA ARG A 115 -23.54 -6.03 -0.08
C ARG A 115 -23.97 -4.93 -1.05
N VAL A 116 -23.11 -4.53 -1.97
CA VAL A 116 -23.44 -3.57 -3.04
C VAL A 116 -24.65 -4.07 -3.84
N GLU A 117 -24.68 -5.35 -4.20
CA GLU A 117 -25.80 -5.95 -4.95
C GLU A 117 -27.10 -6.03 -4.15
N ARG A 118 -27.03 -6.19 -2.82
CA ARG A 118 -28.22 -6.24 -1.94
C ARG A 118 -28.76 -4.87 -1.53
N SER A 119 -27.87 -3.92 -1.29
CA SER A 119 -28.21 -2.59 -0.74
C SER A 119 -28.34 -1.52 -1.81
N GLY A 120 -27.90 -1.78 -3.06
CA GLY A 120 -27.89 -0.79 -4.14
C GLY A 120 -26.92 0.39 -3.90
N GLN A 121 -26.05 0.28 -2.89
CA GLN A 121 -25.09 1.31 -2.52
C GLN A 121 -23.78 1.17 -3.31
N THR A 122 -23.01 2.25 -3.41
CA THR A 122 -21.69 2.19 -4.07
C THR A 122 -20.68 1.44 -3.21
N PHE A 123 -19.70 0.79 -3.85
CA PHE A 123 -18.63 0.03 -3.17
C PHE A 123 -17.90 0.88 -2.10
N THR A 124 -17.66 2.15 -2.41
CA THR A 124 -17.07 3.12 -1.49
C THR A 124 -17.95 3.39 -0.27
N GLN A 125 -19.27 3.53 -0.44
CA GLN A 125 -20.21 3.75 0.67
C GLN A 125 -20.27 2.57 1.63
N VAL A 126 -20.27 1.34 1.10
CA VAL A 126 -20.24 0.13 1.93
C VAL A 126 -18.95 0.08 2.76
N ILE A 127 -17.80 0.38 2.15
CA ILE A 127 -16.51 0.44 2.85
C ILE A 127 -16.48 1.56 3.90
N MET A 128 -17.02 2.73 3.58
CA MET A 128 -17.09 3.85 4.52
C MET A 128 -17.91 3.54 5.77
N THR A 129 -18.88 2.65 5.64
CA THR A 129 -19.82 2.30 6.71
C THR A 129 -19.34 1.09 7.51
N GLU A 130 -18.86 0.03 6.84
CA GLU A 130 -18.54 -1.25 7.50
C GLU A 130 -17.04 -1.43 7.84
N LEU A 131 -16.13 -0.76 7.13
CA LEU A 131 -14.69 -0.90 7.35
C LEU A 131 -14.10 0.26 8.14
N ARG A 132 -14.95 1.06 8.78
CA ARG A 132 -14.53 2.13 9.68
C ARG A 132 -13.97 1.50 10.96
N CYS A 133 -12.88 2.06 11.50
CA CYS A 133 -12.64 1.94 12.93
C CYS A 133 -13.51 2.96 13.70
#